data_AF-Q9RMH6-F1
#
_entry.id   AF-Q9RMH6-F1
#
_cell.length_a   1.000
_cell.length_b   1.000
_cell.length_c   1.000
_cell.angle_alpha   90.00
_cell.angle_beta   90.00
_cell.angle_gamma   90.00
#
_symmetry.space_group_name_H-M   'P 1'
#
loop_
_entity.id
_entity.type
_entity.pdbx_description
1 polymer ?
#
loop_
_entity_poly.entity_id
_entity_poly.type
_entity_poly.pdbx_seq_one_letter_code
_entity_poly.pdbx_strand_id
1 'polypeptide(L)'
;MALHRYDVRLNCGESGKGKGGAVFSGKTEMDQATTVPTDGYTVDVLGRITVKYEMGPDGHQMEYEEQGFSEVITGKKNAQGFASGGWLEFSHGPAGPTYKLSKRVFFVRGADGNIAKVQFTDYQDAELKKGVITFTYTYPVK
;
A
#
# COMPACT_ATOMS: atom_id res chain seq x y z
N MET A 1 10.35 -3.41 2.35
CA MET A 1 8.93 -3.33 2.01
C MET A 1 8.50 -4.72 1.55
N ALA A 2 7.35 -5.19 2.03
CA ALA A 2 6.75 -6.45 1.59
C ALA A 2 5.33 -6.16 1.05
N LEU A 3 4.88 -6.99 0.12
CA LEU A 3 3.58 -6.88 -0.53
C LEU A 3 2.77 -8.15 -0.27
N HIS A 4 1.53 -7.99 0.15
CA HIS A 4 0.54 -9.06 0.20
C HIS A 4 -0.70 -8.58 -0.55
N ARG A 5 -0.89 -9.05 -1.79
CA ARG A 5 -1.83 -8.42 -2.73
C ARG A 5 -1.61 -6.90 -2.68
N TYR A 6 -2.64 -6.11 -2.44
CA TYR A 6 -2.53 -4.65 -2.44
C TYR A 6 -2.09 -4.04 -1.10
N ASP A 7 -1.88 -4.88 -0.08
CA ASP A 7 -1.40 -4.45 1.23
C ASP A 7 0.12 -4.31 1.22
N VAL A 8 0.60 -3.21 1.81
CA VAL A 8 2.04 -2.91 1.91
C VAL A 8 2.45 -2.95 3.38
N ARG A 9 3.52 -3.69 3.66
CA ARG A 9 4.17 -3.76 4.98
C ARG A 9 5.57 -3.15 4.93
N LEU A 10 5.93 -2.40 5.96
CA LEU A 10 7.27 -1.87 6.22
C LEU A 10 7.87 -2.54 7.46
N ASN A 11 9.17 -2.35 7.72
CA ASN A 11 9.80 -2.85 8.93
C ASN A 11 9.87 -1.72 9.97
N CYS A 12 8.75 -1.52 10.67
CA CYS A 12 8.56 -0.56 11.75
C CYS A 12 7.25 -0.83 12.50
N GLY A 13 7.02 -0.14 13.62
CA GLY A 13 5.75 -0.20 14.36
C GLY A 13 5.31 -1.63 14.66
N GLU A 14 4.06 -1.93 14.31
CA GLU A 14 3.43 -3.24 14.51
C GLU A 14 3.96 -4.33 13.55
N SER A 15 4.81 -3.95 12.59
CA SER A 15 5.41 -4.85 11.61
C SER A 15 6.89 -5.15 11.86
N GLY A 16 7.53 -4.53 12.85
CA GLY A 16 8.92 -4.80 13.20
C GLY A 16 9.65 -3.67 13.95
N LYS A 17 10.89 -3.96 14.36
CA LYS A 17 11.70 -3.06 15.20
C LYS A 17 12.58 -2.07 14.42
N GLY A 18 12.48 -2.05 13.09
CA GLY A 18 13.25 -1.13 12.25
C GLY A 18 12.77 0.32 12.33
N LYS A 19 13.56 1.24 11.76
CA LYS A 19 13.23 2.68 11.68
C LYS A 19 12.30 3.04 10.53
N GLY A 20 11.62 2.06 9.94
CA GLY A 20 10.82 2.28 8.75
C GLY A 20 9.61 3.19 8.97
N GLY A 21 8.95 3.53 7.86
CA GLY A 21 7.72 4.31 7.87
C GLY A 21 7.46 4.91 6.51
N ALA A 22 6.29 5.51 6.32
CA ALA A 22 5.95 6.16 5.06
C ALA A 22 5.29 7.52 5.27
N VAL A 23 5.48 8.38 4.28
CA VAL A 23 4.79 9.67 4.18
C VAL A 23 4.41 9.91 2.72
N PHE A 24 3.21 10.43 2.50
CA PHE A 24 2.77 10.86 1.18
C PHE A 24 3.43 12.20 0.84
N SER A 25 4.06 12.28 -0.34
CA SER A 25 4.76 13.50 -0.79
C SER A 25 3.84 14.68 -1.12
N GLY A 26 2.52 14.46 -1.19
CA GLY A 26 1.59 15.44 -1.74
C GLY A 26 1.56 15.46 -3.28
N LYS A 27 2.31 14.58 -3.96
CA LYS A 27 2.49 14.58 -5.42
C LYS A 27 2.04 13.27 -6.06
N THR A 28 1.64 13.36 -7.33
CA THR A 28 1.29 12.19 -8.17
C THR A 28 2.28 11.98 -9.32
N GLU A 29 3.34 12.79 -9.38
CA GLU A 29 4.40 12.69 -10.38
C GLU A 29 5.76 12.62 -9.66
N MET A 30 6.59 11.65 -10.04
CA MET A 30 7.84 11.33 -9.34
C MET A 30 8.86 12.48 -9.36
N ASP A 31 8.91 13.22 -10.45
CA ASP A 31 9.79 14.37 -10.66
C ASP A 31 9.40 15.58 -9.79
N GLN A 32 8.11 15.72 -9.43
CA GLN A 32 7.62 16.80 -8.57
C GLN A 32 7.86 16.56 -7.07
N ALA A 33 8.11 15.32 -6.66
CA ALA A 33 8.44 14.97 -5.28
C ALA A 33 9.95 15.11 -5.04
N THR A 34 10.43 16.37 -5.01
CA THR A 34 11.86 16.71 -4.89
C THR A 34 12.32 16.92 -3.45
N THR A 35 11.46 17.43 -2.57
CA THR A 35 11.78 17.65 -1.15
C THR A 35 11.63 16.36 -0.36
N VAL A 36 12.75 15.79 0.09
CA VAL A 36 12.76 14.61 0.95
C VAL A 36 12.38 15.03 2.38
N PRO A 37 11.28 14.52 2.96
CA PRO A 37 10.89 14.85 4.33
C PRO A 37 11.89 14.31 5.36
N THR A 38 12.14 15.07 6.42
CA THR A 38 12.95 14.64 7.56
C THR A 38 12.09 14.06 8.69
N ASP A 39 10.80 14.40 8.72
CA ASP A 39 9.80 13.97 9.69
C ASP A 39 8.47 13.57 9.01
N GLY A 40 7.43 13.33 9.80
CA GLY A 40 6.09 12.99 9.29
C GLY A 40 5.89 11.54 8.83
N TYR A 41 6.92 10.70 8.98
CA TYR A 41 6.82 9.27 8.68
C TYR A 41 5.89 8.57 9.67
N THR A 42 4.83 7.95 9.13
CA THR A 42 3.92 7.11 9.90
C THR A 42 4.43 5.68 9.88
N VAL A 43 4.48 5.04 11.05
CA VAL A 43 4.85 3.63 11.19
C VAL A 43 3.68 2.73 10.88
N ASP A 44 3.95 1.46 10.61
CA ASP A 44 2.91 0.46 10.41
C ASP A 44 2.05 0.28 11.66
N VAL A 45 0.76 0.04 11.45
CA VAL A 45 -0.25 -0.23 12.49
C VAL A 45 -0.89 -1.58 12.24
N LEU A 46 -1.52 -2.15 13.28
CA LEU A 46 -2.34 -3.35 13.12
C LEU A 46 -3.59 -3.04 12.31
N GLY A 47 -3.92 -3.94 11.39
CA GLY A 47 -5.22 -3.92 10.74
C GLY A 47 -5.57 -5.24 10.11
N ARG A 48 -6.80 -5.29 9.60
CA ARG A 48 -7.39 -6.48 9.02
C ARG A 48 -6.80 -6.76 7.63
N ILE A 49 -6.07 -7.86 7.51
CA ILE A 49 -5.51 -8.37 6.24
C ILE A 49 -6.27 -9.63 5.85
N THR A 50 -6.75 -9.68 4.60
CA THR A 50 -7.38 -10.89 4.06
C THR A 50 -6.30 -11.92 3.76
N VAL A 51 -6.29 -13.05 4.44
CA VAL A 51 -5.28 -14.11 4.23
C VAL A 51 -5.77 -15.24 3.35
N LYS A 52 -7.09 -15.35 3.18
CA LYS A 52 -7.72 -16.33 2.31
C LYS A 52 -8.94 -15.73 1.62
N TYR A 53 -9.08 -16.05 0.34
CA TYR A 53 -10.24 -15.68 -0.46
C TYR A 53 -10.59 -16.84 -1.40
N GLU A 54 -11.78 -17.39 -1.27
CA GLU A 54 -12.27 -18.47 -2.11
C GLU A 54 -13.63 -18.11 -2.70
N MET A 55 -13.76 -18.35 -4.01
CA MET A 55 -15.03 -18.23 -4.73
C MET A 55 -15.75 -19.57 -4.64
N GLY A 56 -16.92 -19.60 -4.01
CA GLY A 56 -17.76 -20.80 -3.92
C GLY A 56 -19.15 -20.60 -4.54
N PRO A 57 -19.86 -21.70 -4.83
CA PRO A 57 -21.25 -21.65 -5.30
C PRO A 57 -22.20 -21.01 -4.26
N ASP A 58 -21.85 -21.08 -2.97
CA ASP A 58 -22.62 -20.51 -1.85
C ASP A 58 -22.10 -19.13 -1.40
N GLY A 59 -21.28 -18.49 -2.22
CA GLY A 59 -20.70 -17.16 -1.95
C GLY A 59 -19.20 -17.18 -1.74
N HIS A 60 -18.65 -16.03 -1.32
CA HIS A 60 -17.22 -15.85 -1.11
C HIS A 60 -16.84 -16.18 0.32
N GLN A 61 -15.86 -17.07 0.50
CA GLN A 61 -15.26 -17.33 1.81
C GLN A 61 -14.03 -16.44 1.98
N MET A 62 -13.97 -15.70 3.08
CA MET A 62 -12.87 -14.79 3.38
C MET A 62 -12.41 -15.01 4.81
N GLU A 63 -11.11 -15.25 4.98
CA GLU A 63 -10.46 -15.30 6.29
C GLU A 63 -9.55 -14.09 6.45
N TYR A 64 -9.48 -13.59 7.68
CA TYR A 64 -8.73 -12.39 7.98
C TYR A 64 -7.89 -12.58 9.23
N GLU A 65 -6.73 -11.94 9.22
CA GLU A 65 -5.85 -11.84 10.36
C GLU A 65 -5.54 -10.39 10.65
N GLU A 66 -5.34 -10.08 11.93
CA GLU A 66 -4.80 -8.80 12.35
C GLU A 66 -3.28 -8.83 12.19
N GLN A 67 -2.78 -7.92 11.36
CA GLN A 67 -1.40 -7.92 10.93
C GLN A 67 -0.92 -6.48 10.73
N GLY A 68 0.35 -6.23 11.00
CA GLY A 68 0.97 -4.93 10.76
C GLY A 68 1.00 -4.59 9.27
N PHE A 69 0.59 -3.36 8.91
CA PHE A 69 0.63 -2.83 7.55
C PHE A 69 0.75 -1.30 7.55
N SER A 70 1.14 -0.73 6.41
CA SER A 70 1.24 0.72 6.21
C SER A 70 -0.09 1.29 5.73
N GLU A 71 -0.81 2.00 6.60
CA GLU A 71 -2.02 2.75 6.22
C GLU A 71 -1.72 3.89 5.25
N VAL A 72 -0.51 4.43 5.25
CA VAL A 72 -0.12 5.51 4.33
C VAL A 72 -0.01 5.00 2.90
N ILE A 73 0.68 3.87 2.70
CA ILE A 73 0.86 3.34 1.34
C ILE A 73 -0.37 2.54 0.93
N THR A 74 -0.85 1.61 1.76
CA THR A 74 -2.03 0.77 1.45
C THR A 74 -3.30 1.60 1.34
N GLY A 75 -3.43 2.64 2.18
CA GLY A 75 -4.67 3.36 2.40
C GLY A 75 -5.36 2.90 3.69
N LYS A 76 -6.13 3.80 4.29
CA LYS A 76 -6.96 3.50 5.45
C LYS A 76 -8.11 2.60 5.04
N LYS A 77 -8.30 1.52 5.78
CA LYS A 77 -9.38 0.56 5.53
C LYS A 77 -10.63 0.99 6.30
N ASN A 78 -11.79 0.97 5.64
CA ASN A 78 -13.07 1.11 6.32
C ASN A 78 -13.45 -0.19 7.05
N ALA A 79 -14.62 -0.23 7.68
CA ALA A 79 -15.12 -1.42 8.41
C ALA A 79 -15.24 -2.68 7.53
N GLN A 80 -15.39 -2.51 6.21
CA GLN A 80 -15.45 -3.59 5.22
C GLN A 80 -14.05 -4.00 4.71
N GLY A 81 -12.98 -3.36 5.17
CA GLY A 81 -11.61 -3.63 4.74
C GLY A 81 -11.21 -2.92 3.45
N PHE A 82 -12.03 -2.00 2.93
CA PHE A 82 -11.77 -1.32 1.66
C PHE A 82 -10.81 -0.17 1.89
N ALA A 83 -9.64 -0.25 1.25
CA ALA A 83 -8.58 0.73 1.40
C ALA A 83 -8.86 1.98 0.57
N SER A 84 -8.66 3.14 1.18
CA SER A 84 -8.73 4.44 0.51
C SER A 84 -7.62 5.39 0.98
N GLY A 85 -7.23 6.33 0.12
CA GLY A 85 -6.17 7.29 0.43
C GLY A 85 -4.74 6.77 0.20
N GLY A 86 -4.59 5.52 -0.25
CA GLY A 86 -3.31 4.86 -0.53
C GLY A 86 -2.90 4.87 -2.00
N TRP A 87 -2.13 3.86 -2.40
CA TRP A 87 -1.64 3.67 -3.77
C TRP A 87 -2.73 3.14 -4.72
N LEU A 88 -3.66 2.36 -4.20
CA LEU A 88 -4.80 1.80 -4.91
C LEU A 88 -6.08 2.05 -4.10
N GLU A 89 -7.02 2.76 -4.68
CA GLU A 89 -8.34 2.97 -4.09
C GLU A 89 -9.24 1.77 -4.44
N PHE A 90 -9.91 1.21 -3.44
CA PHE A 90 -10.87 0.12 -3.64
C PHE A 90 -12.27 0.53 -3.20
N SER A 91 -13.27 0.20 -4.01
CA SER A 91 -14.68 0.33 -3.65
C SER A 91 -15.49 -0.82 -4.22
N HIS A 92 -16.66 -1.08 -3.64
CA HIS A 92 -17.58 -2.11 -4.11
C HIS A 92 -18.98 -1.52 -4.17
N GLY A 93 -19.58 -1.51 -5.37
CA GLY A 93 -20.94 -1.03 -5.61
C GLY A 93 -21.79 -2.07 -6.33
N PRO A 94 -23.02 -1.72 -6.75
CA PRO A 94 -23.92 -2.65 -7.44
C PRO A 94 -23.35 -3.25 -8.74
N ALA A 95 -22.46 -2.54 -9.42
CA ALA A 95 -21.77 -3.00 -10.62
C ALA A 95 -20.52 -3.86 -10.33
N GLY A 96 -20.23 -4.12 -9.05
CA GLY A 96 -19.09 -4.91 -8.59
C GLY A 96 -17.90 -4.08 -8.09
N PRO A 97 -16.72 -4.71 -7.96
CA PRO A 97 -15.52 -4.09 -7.42
C PRO A 97 -14.89 -3.10 -8.41
N THR A 98 -14.53 -1.92 -7.92
CA THR A 98 -13.80 -0.89 -8.66
C THR A 98 -12.44 -0.63 -8.02
N TYR A 99 -11.41 -0.56 -8.86
CA TYR A 99 -10.03 -0.26 -8.49
C TYR A 99 -9.58 1.00 -9.21
N LYS A 100 -8.98 1.95 -8.48
CA LYS A 100 -8.43 3.18 -9.07
C LYS A 100 -7.01 3.41 -8.56
N LEU A 101 -6.05 3.32 -9.47
CA LEU A 101 -4.66 3.65 -9.17
C LEU A 101 -4.55 5.15 -8.86
N SER A 102 -3.95 5.50 -7.71
CA SER A 102 -3.86 6.89 -7.28
C SER A 102 -2.64 7.62 -7.85
N LYS A 103 -1.62 6.88 -8.31
CA LYS A 103 -0.29 7.38 -8.71
C LYS A 103 0.41 8.21 -7.64
N ARG A 104 -0.04 8.16 -6.38
CA ARG A 104 0.60 8.87 -5.27
C ARG A 104 2.07 8.47 -5.16
N VAL A 105 2.93 9.46 -4.95
CA VAL A 105 4.35 9.27 -4.69
C VAL A 105 4.58 9.28 -3.19
N PHE A 106 5.22 8.24 -2.68
CA PHE A 106 5.50 8.06 -1.26
C PHE A 106 7.00 8.15 -1.00
N PHE A 107 7.39 8.80 0.09
CA PHE A 107 8.70 8.58 0.67
C PHE A 107 8.60 7.45 1.68
N VAL A 108 9.43 6.43 1.51
CA VAL A 108 9.46 5.23 2.33
C VAL A 108 10.80 5.17 3.04
N ARG A 109 10.78 5.28 4.37
CA ARG A 109 11.96 5.08 5.19
C ARG A 109 12.18 3.58 5.39
N GLY A 110 13.40 3.14 5.11
CA GLY A 110 13.88 1.77 5.35
C GLY A 110 14.20 1.51 6.82
N ALA A 111 14.42 0.25 7.17
CA ALA A 111 14.72 -0.16 8.54
C ALA A 111 16.03 0.45 9.09
N ASP A 112 16.99 0.71 8.19
CA ASP A 112 18.27 1.37 8.45
C ASP A 112 18.16 2.89 8.54
N GLY A 113 17.04 3.46 8.09
CA GLY A 113 16.76 4.89 8.06
C GLY A 113 16.99 5.55 6.70
N ASN A 114 17.52 4.85 5.70
CA ASN A 114 17.64 5.36 4.33
C ASN A 114 16.25 5.51 3.71
N ILE A 115 16.07 6.49 2.83
CA ILE A 115 14.76 6.82 2.26
C ILE A 115 14.74 6.42 0.78
N ALA A 116 13.67 5.74 0.38
CA ALA A 116 13.29 5.53 -1.00
C ALA A 116 12.13 6.45 -1.38
N LYS A 117 12.07 6.86 -2.64
CA LYS A 117 10.87 7.45 -3.24
C LYS A 117 10.21 6.40 -4.10
N VAL A 118 8.91 6.13 -3.92
CA VAL A 118 8.18 5.00 -4.53
C VAL A 118 6.87 5.49 -5.15
N GLN A 119 6.55 5.00 -6.35
CA GLN A 119 5.26 5.23 -7.01
C GLN A 119 4.76 3.94 -7.65
N PHE A 120 3.54 3.52 -7.29
CA PHE A 120 2.89 2.39 -7.93
C PHE A 120 2.28 2.81 -9.27
N THR A 121 2.52 2.00 -10.30
CA THR A 121 2.17 2.30 -11.69
C THR A 121 1.18 1.32 -12.28
N ASP A 122 1.04 0.12 -11.72
CA ASP A 122 0.02 -0.85 -12.13
C ASP A 122 -0.32 -1.86 -11.02
N TYR A 123 -1.49 -2.48 -11.13
CA TYR A 123 -2.01 -3.54 -10.25
C TYR A 123 -2.47 -4.79 -11.02
N GLN A 124 -2.29 -4.80 -12.34
CA GLN A 124 -2.61 -5.93 -13.23
C GLN A 124 -1.53 -6.12 -14.30
N ASP A 125 -1.54 -7.28 -14.96
CA ASP A 125 -0.67 -7.53 -16.12
C ASP A 125 -1.29 -7.06 -17.45
N ALA A 126 -0.56 -7.28 -18.54
CA ALA A 126 -1.00 -6.94 -19.90
C ALA A 126 -2.27 -7.68 -20.35
N GLU A 127 -2.61 -8.81 -19.69
CA GLU A 127 -3.84 -9.57 -19.93
C GLU A 127 -4.97 -9.17 -18.96
N LEU A 128 -4.80 -8.07 -18.22
CA LEU A 128 -5.74 -7.53 -17.23
C LEU A 128 -5.93 -8.46 -16.01
N LYS A 129 -5.01 -9.40 -15.76
CA LYS A 129 -5.04 -10.25 -14.55
C LYS A 129 -4.56 -9.43 -13.35
N LYS A 130 -5.46 -9.26 -12.38
CA LYS A 130 -5.25 -8.43 -11.20
C LYS A 130 -4.35 -9.11 -10.15
N GLY A 131 -3.49 -8.32 -9.52
CA GLY A 131 -2.57 -8.76 -8.46
C GLY A 131 -1.11 -8.82 -8.89
N VAL A 132 -0.82 -8.47 -10.15
CA VAL A 132 0.53 -8.23 -10.63
C VAL A 132 0.85 -6.76 -10.40
N ILE A 133 1.75 -6.48 -9.46
CA ILE A 133 1.98 -5.12 -8.96
C ILE A 133 3.24 -4.58 -9.61
N THR A 134 3.11 -3.42 -10.25
CA THR A 134 4.23 -2.70 -10.85
C THR A 134 4.40 -1.36 -10.14
N PHE A 135 5.64 -1.01 -9.81
CA PHE A 135 5.99 0.26 -9.21
C PHE A 135 7.40 0.69 -9.64
N THR A 136 7.65 1.99 -9.62
CA THR A 136 8.97 2.58 -9.83
C THR A 136 9.50 3.15 -8.52
N TYR A 137 10.82 3.24 -8.40
CA TYR A 137 11.44 3.80 -7.21
C TYR A 137 12.80 4.46 -7.49
N THR A 138 13.22 5.33 -6.57
CA THR A 138 14.58 5.86 -6.47
C THR A 138 15.10 5.58 -5.07
N TYR A 139 16.30 5.01 -4.96
CA TYR A 139 16.91 4.68 -3.67
C TYR A 139 18.46 4.66 -3.73
N PRO A 140 19.15 5.22 -2.73
CA PRO A 140 18.62 6.16 -1.75
C PRO A 140 18.27 7.49 -2.44
N VAL A 141 17.23 8.18 -1.97
CA VAL A 141 17.07 9.62 -2.28
C VAL A 141 18.02 10.41 -1.38
N LYS A 142 18.77 11.32 -1.99
CA LYS A 142 19.69 12.25 -1.33
C LYS A 142 19.02 13.58 -1.09
#